data_AF-A0A0G1UHH6-F1
#
_entry.id   AF-A0A0G1UHH6-F1
#
_cell.length_a   1.000
_cell.length_b   1.000
_cell.length_c   1.000
_cell.angle_alpha   90.00
_cell.angle_beta   90.00
_cell.angle_gamma   90.00
#
_symmetry.space_group_name_H-M   'P 1'
#
loop_
_entity.id
_entity.type
_entity.pdbx_description
1 polymer ?
#
loop_
_entity_poly.entity_id
_entity_poly.type
_entity_poly.pdbx_seq_one_letter_code
_entity_poly.pdbx_strand_id
1 'polypeptide(L)'
;MARLFKQVYSIEKIPELAKRARIKIYELGIKNVRIKIGDGKKGWDKYALYDGIIVAADAQEIPPKLLEQLADGGRMVIPVRGEMLKIEKHGNFVFVPLV
;
A
#
# COMPACT_ATOMS: atom_id res chain seq x y z
N MET A 1 10.86 -3.75 -2.13
CA MET A 1 9.59 -4.03 -2.85
C MET A 1 9.79 -4.39 -4.32
N ALA A 2 10.33 -3.52 -5.17
CA ALA A 2 10.42 -3.78 -6.63
C ALA A 2 11.17 -5.06 -7.04
N ARG A 3 12.13 -5.53 -6.23
CA ARG A 3 12.86 -6.79 -6.46
C ARG A 3 12.20 -8.03 -5.87
N LEU A 4 11.17 -7.85 -5.03
CA LEU A 4 10.49 -8.93 -4.30
C LEU A 4 9.12 -9.28 -4.90
N PHE A 5 8.49 -8.30 -5.56
CA PHE A 5 7.14 -8.44 -6.09
C PHE A 5 7.14 -8.24 -7.61
N LYS A 6 6.22 -8.93 -8.30
CA LYS A 6 6.08 -8.82 -9.76
C LYS A 6 5.71 -7.41 -10.19
N GLN A 7 4.85 -6.73 -9.45
CA GLN A 7 4.39 -5.37 -9.74
C GLN A 7 4.13 -4.62 -8.41
N VAL A 8 4.49 -3.35 -8.36
CA VAL A 8 4.27 -2.46 -7.22
C VAL A 8 3.48 -1.23 -7.68
N TYR A 9 2.48 -0.85 -6.87
CA TYR A 9 1.71 0.37 -7.04
C TYR A 9 1.92 1.22 -5.79
N SER A 10 2.34 2.47 -5.97
CA SER A 10 2.60 3.40 -4.88
C SER A 10 1.77 4.66 -5.06
N ILE A 11 1.19 5.14 -3.96
CA ILE A 11 0.42 6.38 -3.91
C ILE A 11 1.16 7.32 -2.97
N GLU A 12 1.47 8.51 -3.46
CA GLU A 12 2.10 9.56 -2.68
C GLU A 12 1.21 10.81 -2.73
N LYS A 13 0.95 11.42 -1.58
CA LYS A 13 0.09 12.59 -1.48
C LYS A 13 0.83 13.87 -1.91
N ILE A 14 2.14 13.95 -1.66
CA ILE A 14 2.98 15.12 -1.92
C ILE A 14 3.54 15.06 -3.35
N PRO A 15 3.11 15.93 -4.28
CA PRO A 15 3.51 15.86 -5.69
C PRO A 15 5.03 15.87 -5.94
N GLU A 16 5.77 16.65 -5.16
CA GLU A 16 7.21 16.80 -5.27
C GLU A 16 7.94 15.51 -4.90
N LEU A 17 7.47 14.81 -3.86
CA LEU A 17 8.01 13.50 -3.46
C LEU A 17 7.70 12.44 -4.51
N ALA A 18 6.48 12.43 -5.04
CA ALA A 18 6.10 11.53 -6.12
C ALA A 18 6.96 11.73 -7.37
N LYS A 19 7.24 12.98 -7.75
CA LYS A 19 8.11 13.32 -8.88
C LYS A 19 9.54 12.84 -8.64
N ARG A 20 10.12 13.11 -7.46
CA ARG A 20 11.46 12.63 -7.07
C ARG A 20 11.54 11.11 -7.10
N ALA A 21 10.52 10.42 -6.58
CA ALA A 21 10.47 8.96 -6.59
C ALA A 21 10.42 8.38 -8.02
N ARG A 22 9.63 8.98 -8.93
CA ARG A 22 9.60 8.58 -10.35
C ARG A 22 10.96 8.70 -11.02
N ILE A 23 11.68 9.80 -10.79
CA ILE A 23 13.04 10.01 -11.34
C ILE A 23 13.98 8.92 -10.84
N LYS A 24 14.05 8.69 -9.53
CA LYS A 24 14.91 7.65 -8.95
C LYS A 24 14.59 6.24 -9.48
N ILE A 25 13.31 5.90 -9.60
CA ILE A 25 12.88 4.60 -10.15
C ILE A 25 13.34 4.44 -11.60
N TYR A 26 13.22 5.50 -12.39
CA TYR A 26 13.68 5.52 -13.78
C TYR A 26 15.20 5.36 -13.87
N GLU A 27 15.97 6.12 -13.09
CA GLU A 27 17.45 6.04 -13.04
C GLU A 27 17.95 4.66 -12.62
N LEU A 28 17.23 3.98 -11.71
CA LEU A 28 17.54 2.63 -11.27
C LEU A 28 17.09 1.55 -12.26
N GLY A 29 16.49 1.91 -13.40
CA GLY A 29 16.01 0.97 -14.41
C GLY A 29 14.84 0.10 -13.94
N ILE A 30 14.12 0.52 -12.89
CA ILE A 30 13.03 -0.25 -12.31
C ILE A 30 11.76 -0.07 -13.15
N LYS A 31 11.25 -1.16 -13.74
CA LYS A 31 10.14 -1.13 -14.71
C LYS A 31 8.79 -1.54 -14.13
N ASN A 32 8.78 -2.17 -12.96
CA ASN A 32 7.59 -2.78 -12.36
C ASN A 32 6.99 -1.94 -11.22
N VAL A 33 7.17 -0.61 -11.24
CA VAL A 33 6.60 0.30 -10.25
C VAL A 33 5.75 1.35 -10.95
N ARG A 34 4.52 1.57 -10.48
CA ARG A 34 3.67 2.69 -10.89
C ARG A 34 3.42 3.62 -9.71
N ILE A 35 3.62 4.92 -9.92
CA ILE A 35 3.39 5.96 -8.90
C ILE A 35 2.21 6.83 -9.32
N LYS A 36 1.24 7.00 -8.41
CA LYS A 36 0.14 7.97 -8.50
C LYS A 36 0.33 9.07 -7.46
N ILE A 37 -0.02 10.29 -7.84
CA ILE A 37 -0.23 11.37 -6.86
C ILE A 37 -1.67 11.27 -6.40
N GLY A 38 -1.91 11.18 -5.09
CA GLY A 38 -3.27 11.10 -4.58
C GLY A 38 -3.37 10.74 -3.10
N ASP A 39 -4.62 10.60 -2.65
CA ASP A 39 -4.93 10.23 -1.27
C ASP A 39 -4.81 8.71 -1.09
N GLY A 40 -3.82 8.26 -0.32
CA GLY A 40 -3.58 6.86 -0.02
C GLY A 40 -4.76 6.17 0.68
N LYS A 41 -5.61 6.90 1.42
CA LYS A 41 -6.79 6.34 2.08
C LYS A 41 -7.81 5.77 1.10
N LYS A 42 -7.83 6.29 -0.14
CA LYS A 42 -8.73 5.83 -1.22
C LYS A 42 -8.18 4.62 -1.98
N GLY A 43 -6.92 4.27 -1.77
CA GLY A 43 -6.25 3.24 -2.56
C GLY A 43 -6.26 3.54 -4.07
N TRP A 44 -6.24 2.48 -4.87
CA TRP A 44 -6.17 2.59 -6.33
C TRP A 44 -6.96 1.48 -7.04
N ASP A 45 -8.29 1.63 -7.06
CA ASP A 45 -9.25 0.64 -7.57
C ASP A 45 -8.90 0.04 -8.93
N LYS A 46 -8.31 0.85 -9.84
CA LYS A 46 -7.90 0.42 -11.20
C LYS A 46 -7.03 -0.83 -11.22
N TYR A 47 -6.24 -1.09 -10.17
CA TYR A 47 -5.35 -2.25 -10.10
C TYR A 47 -5.64 -3.16 -8.91
N ALA A 48 -6.74 -2.94 -8.21
CA ALA A 48 -7.22 -3.87 -7.20
C ALA A 48 -7.71 -5.16 -7.90
N LEU A 49 -7.70 -6.31 -7.23
CA LEU A 49 -7.31 -6.53 -5.84
C LEU A 49 -5.79 -6.68 -5.66
N TYR A 50 -5.32 -6.46 -4.44
CA TYR A 50 -3.90 -6.56 -4.06
C TYR A 50 -3.63 -7.76 -3.15
N ASP A 51 -2.58 -8.53 -3.45
CA ASP A 51 -2.07 -9.58 -2.56
C ASP A 51 -1.45 -9.02 -1.28
N GLY A 52 -0.94 -7.79 -1.34
CA GLY A 52 -0.26 -7.11 -0.26
C GLY A 52 -0.47 -5.60 -0.29
N ILE A 53 -0.80 -5.01 0.85
CA ILE A 53 -0.88 -3.56 1.04
C ILE A 53 0.05 -3.16 2.18
N ILE A 54 0.88 -2.15 1.96
CA ILE A 54 1.75 -1.59 3.00
C ILE A 54 1.47 -0.10 3.09
N VAL A 55 1.13 0.35 4.29
CA VAL A 55 0.89 1.75 4.59
C VAL A 55 2.07 2.27 5.41
N ALA A 56 2.75 3.28 4.88
CA ALA A 56 3.97 3.84 5.48
C ALA A 56 3.72 5.12 6.30
N ALA A 57 2.45 5.49 6.53
CA ALA A 57 2.05 6.66 7.30
C ALA A 57 1.00 6.28 8.34
N ASP A 58 1.09 6.85 9.54
CA ASP A 58 0.14 6.56 10.62
C ASP A 58 -1.29 6.98 10.23
N ALA A 59 -2.23 6.06 10.45
CA ALA A 59 -3.64 6.29 10.18
C ALA A 59 -4.42 6.45 11.49
N GLN A 60 -5.46 7.29 11.48
CA GLN A 60 -6.37 7.41 12.62
C GLN A 60 -7.26 6.18 12.81
N GLU A 61 -7.53 5.48 11.70
CA GLU A 61 -8.33 4.25 11.62
C GLU A 61 -7.94 3.51 10.35
N ILE A 62 -8.28 2.23 10.27
CA ILE A 62 -8.00 1.39 9.10
C ILE A 62 -8.91 1.86 7.95
N PRO A 63 -8.36 2.33 6.81
CA PRO A 63 -9.19 2.85 5.73
C PRO A 63 -10.03 1.73 5.09
N PRO A 64 -11.38 1.83 5.07
CA PRO A 64 -12.25 0.78 4.53
C PRO A 64 -11.94 0.44 3.07
N LYS A 65 -11.58 1.44 2.26
CA LYS A 65 -11.20 1.25 0.86
C LYS A 65 -9.99 0.34 0.68
N LEU A 66 -9.04 0.36 1.60
CA LEU A 66 -7.88 -0.53 1.51
C LEU A 66 -8.25 -1.97 1.88
N LEU A 67 -9.22 -2.17 2.78
CA LEU A 67 -9.78 -3.49 3.08
C LEU A 67 -10.56 -4.08 1.90
N GLU A 68 -11.37 -3.25 1.23
CA GLU A 68 -12.08 -3.62 0.01
C GLU A 68 -11.13 -4.06 -1.11
N GLN A 69 -10.01 -3.35 -1.26
CA GLN A 69 -9.02 -3.60 -2.31
C GLN A 69 -8.03 -4.74 -1.98
N LEU A 70 -8.09 -5.33 -0.78
CA LEU A 70 -7.27 -6.48 -0.42
C LEU A 70 -7.87 -7.78 -1.00
N ALA A 71 -7.04 -8.57 -1.67
CA ALA A 71 -7.42 -9.88 -2.19
C ALA A 71 -7.74 -10.86 -1.05
N ASP A 72 -8.56 -11.88 -1.32
CA ASP A 72 -8.67 -13.00 -0.39
C ASP A 72 -7.33 -13.74 -0.28
N GLY A 73 -6.93 -14.09 0.94
CA GLY A 73 -5.57 -14.52 1.27
C GLY A 73 -4.52 -13.39 1.33
N GLY A 74 -4.92 -12.16 1.02
CA GLY A 74 -4.05 -10.98 1.01
C GLY A 74 -3.73 -10.46 2.41
N ARG A 75 -2.65 -9.69 2.52
CA ARG A 75 -2.15 -9.15 3.79
C ARG A 75 -1.94 -7.65 3.74
N MET A 76 -2.30 -6.96 4.82
CA MET A 76 -2.00 -5.54 5.01
C MET A 76 -1.11 -5.33 6.23
N VAL A 77 -0.13 -4.43 6.11
CA VAL A 77 0.63 -3.90 7.24
C VAL A 77 0.39 -2.39 7.30
N ILE A 78 -0.09 -1.91 8.44
CA ILE A 78 -0.51 -0.52 8.61
C ILE A 78 -0.29 -0.04 10.06
N PRO A 79 0.37 1.11 10.27
CA PRO A 79 0.33 1.80 11.56
C PRO A 79 -1.02 2.49 11.76
N VAL A 80 -1.65 2.25 12.92
CA VAL A 80 -2.90 2.87 13.34
C VAL A 80 -2.74 3.42 14.75
N ARG A 81 -2.82 4.75 14.89
CA ARG A 81 -2.66 5.46 16.17
C ARG A 81 -1.37 5.08 16.91
N GLY A 82 -0.27 4.91 16.16
CA GLY A 82 1.03 4.55 16.70
C GLY A 82 1.24 3.05 16.98
N GLU A 83 0.23 2.20 16.75
CA GLU A 83 0.35 0.75 16.84
C GLU A 83 0.49 0.13 15.45
N MET A 84 1.47 -0.75 15.25
CA MET A 84 1.63 -1.45 13.98
C MET A 84 0.68 -2.66 13.92
N LEU A 85 -0.18 -2.73 12.90
CA LEU A 85 -1.12 -3.83 12.72
C LEU A 85 -0.79 -4.63 11.46
N LYS A 86 -0.92 -5.96 11.58
CA LYS A 86 -1.04 -6.89 10.45
C LYS A 86 -2.49 -7.31 10.30
N ILE A 87 -3.01 -7.25 9.08
CA ILE A 87 -4.38 -7.66 8.73
C ILE A 87 -4.31 -8.75 7.67
N GLU A 88 -5.05 -9.84 7.85
CA GLU A 88 -5.14 -10.94 6.88
C GLU A 88 -6.61 -11.17 6.49
N LYS A 89 -6.87 -11.36 5.19
CA LYS A 89 -8.22 -11.61 4.66
C LYS A 89 -8.41 -13.09 4.34
N HIS A 90 -9.41 -13.72 4.95
CA HIS A 90 -9.80 -15.12 4.74
C HIS A 90 -11.34 -15.24 4.79
N GLY A 91 -12.03 -14.63 3.82
CA GLY A 91 -13.48 -14.38 3.88
C GLY A 91 -13.90 -13.29 4.88
N ASN A 92 -13.28 -13.27 6.07
CA ASN A 92 -13.32 -12.20 7.08
C ASN A 92 -11.93 -11.60 7.30
N PHE A 93 -11.82 -10.52 8.07
CA PHE A 93 -10.54 -9.91 8.44
C PHE A 93 -10.05 -10.39 9.81
N VAL A 94 -8.78 -10.80 9.88
CA VAL A 94 -8.07 -11.10 11.11
C VAL A 94 -7.08 -9.97 11.38
N PHE A 95 -7.14 -9.37 12.57
CA PHE A 95 -6.29 -8.24 12.97
C PHE A 95 -5.32 -8.69 14.05
N VAL A 96 -4.02 -8.48 13.83
CA VAL A 96 -2.94 -8.93 14.69
C VAL A 96 -1.99 -7.76 14.97
N PRO A 97 -1.88 -7.28 16.22
CA PRO A 97 -0.83 -6.37 16.63
C PRO A 97 0.56 -6.91 16.29
N LEU A 98 1.41 -6.08 15.70
CA LEU A 98 2.83 -6.35 15.57
C LEU A 98 3.55 -5.64 16.72
N VAL A 99 4.14 -6.45 17.60
CA VAL A 99 4.98 -5.99 18.72
C VAL A 99 6.27 -5.32 18.25
#